data_AF-A0A522XQB5-F1
#
_entry.id   AF-A0A522XQB5-F1
#
_cell.length_a   1.000
_cell.length_b   1.000
_cell.length_c   1.000
_cell.angle_alpha   90.00
_cell.angle_beta   90.00
_cell.angle_gamma   90.00
#
_symmetry.space_group_name_H-M   'P 1'
#
loop_
_entity.id
_entity.type
_entity.pdbx_description
1 polymer ?
#
loop_
_entity_poly.entity_id
_entity_poly.type
_entity_poly.pdbx_seq_one_letter_code
_entity_poly.pdbx_strand_id
1 'polypeptide(L)'
;MTKFYSDLSFSTMVKIGTVSGLVGGFAIFLSIFMIDFGLNAGQGTFYKVVGLPLGISGTPAILAGMILHMLTAALVGAIFGICSGLHQKLRVFSLGRGIISGIITGLVVFFAFFIPISSILMIPTIQSSDVSIGDTSRVLANTNLIMFGALELHVVCGIAMGGFFAIAVQHEYKKQKIPQVSM
;
A
#
# COMPACT_ATOMS: atom_id res chain seq x y z
N MET A 1 -26.57 27.12 1.67
CA MET A 1 -25.20 27.64 1.74
C MET A 1 -24.44 26.82 2.80
N THR A 2 -23.91 25.65 2.43
CA THR A 2 -23.29 24.71 3.37
C THR A 2 -21.80 25.01 3.54
N LYS A 3 -21.49 25.86 4.51
CA LYS A 3 -20.12 26.10 4.97
C LYS A 3 -19.73 24.91 5.85
N PHE A 4 -19.13 23.88 5.27
CA PHE A 4 -18.65 22.71 6.01
C PHE A 4 -17.14 22.61 5.87
N TYR A 5 -16.44 23.12 6.88
CA TYR A 5 -15.03 22.86 7.10
C TYR A 5 -14.85 21.37 7.43
N SER A 6 -13.86 20.72 6.85
CA SER A 6 -13.14 19.69 7.60
C SER A 6 -12.45 20.42 8.75
N ASP A 7 -12.79 20.12 10.01
CA ASP A 7 -12.11 20.79 11.15
C ASP A 7 -10.60 20.45 11.17
N LEU A 8 -10.18 19.37 10.50
CA LEU A 8 -8.78 19.07 10.23
C LEU A 8 -8.24 19.83 9.01
N SER A 9 -7.05 20.42 9.18
CA SER A 9 -6.28 21.03 8.10
C SER A 9 -5.88 20.01 7.04
N PHE A 10 -5.78 20.46 5.78
CA PHE A 10 -5.29 19.68 4.65
C PHE A 10 -3.95 18.98 4.97
N SER A 11 -3.02 19.70 5.61
CA SER A 11 -1.71 19.14 6.00
C SER A 11 -1.86 17.95 6.95
N THR A 12 -2.82 18.01 7.87
CA THR A 12 -3.08 16.92 8.82
C THR A 12 -3.62 15.69 8.11
N MET A 13 -4.55 15.87 7.16
CA MET A 13 -5.12 14.78 6.37
C MET A 13 -4.05 14.06 5.53
N VAL A 14 -3.16 14.83 4.90
CA VAL A 14 -2.01 14.28 4.15
C VAL A 14 -1.11 13.47 5.08
N LYS A 15 -0.71 14.04 6.24
CA LYS A 15 0.18 13.35 7.19
C LYS A 15 -0.42 12.04 7.71
N ILE A 16 -1.68 12.06 8.13
CA ILE A 16 -2.39 10.85 8.58
C ILE A 16 -2.45 9.84 7.44
N GLY A 17 -2.78 10.29 6.23
CA GLY A 17 -2.80 9.49 5.02
C GLY A 17 -1.47 8.79 4.76
N THR A 18 -0.38 9.55 4.72
CA THR A 18 0.99 9.04 4.49
C THR A 18 1.37 7.97 5.51
N VAL A 19 1.16 8.23 6.80
CA VAL A 19 1.49 7.27 7.87
C VAL A 19 0.62 6.01 7.75
N SER A 20 -0.66 6.16 7.48
CA SER A 20 -1.58 5.02 7.30
C SER A 20 -1.21 4.19 6.07
N GLY A 21 -0.76 4.86 5.00
CA GLY A 21 -0.22 4.22 3.79
C GLY A 21 1.02 3.39 4.09
N LEU A 22 1.96 3.92 4.89
CA LEU A 22 3.12 3.17 5.35
C LEU A 22 2.72 1.95 6.19
N VAL A 23 1.71 2.06 7.06
CA VAL A 23 1.18 0.90 7.82
C VAL A 23 0.66 -0.18 6.86
N GLY A 24 -0.08 0.21 5.83
CA GLY A 24 -0.50 -0.71 4.76
C GLY A 24 0.69 -1.34 4.04
N GLY A 25 1.71 -0.54 3.69
CA GLY A 25 2.94 -1.03 3.07
C GLY A 25 3.67 -2.06 3.94
N PHE A 26 3.79 -1.82 5.24
CA PHE A 26 4.38 -2.78 6.18
C PHE A 26 3.57 -4.07 6.30
N ALA A 27 2.23 -4.01 6.18
CA ALA A 27 1.40 -5.20 6.13
C ALA A 27 1.75 -6.07 4.93
N ILE A 28 1.88 -5.48 3.73
CA ILE A 28 2.34 -6.20 2.53
C ILE A 28 3.75 -6.75 2.72
N PHE A 29 4.66 -5.94 3.25
CA PHE A 29 6.05 -6.33 3.47
C PHE A 29 6.14 -7.62 4.27
N LEU A 30 5.48 -7.70 5.42
CA LEU A 30 5.50 -8.90 6.27
C LEU A 30 4.89 -10.11 5.56
N SER A 31 3.81 -9.91 4.81
CA SER A 31 3.14 -11.01 4.11
C SER A 31 3.93 -11.54 2.91
N ILE A 32 4.69 -10.71 2.21
CA ILE A 32 5.54 -11.15 1.09
C ILE A 32 6.63 -12.12 1.58
N PHE A 33 7.23 -11.89 2.74
CA PHE A 33 8.21 -12.83 3.32
C PHE A 33 7.58 -14.21 3.60
N MET A 34 6.31 -14.25 4.01
CA MET A 34 5.58 -15.50 4.22
C MET A 34 5.28 -16.22 2.90
N ILE A 35 4.96 -15.48 1.85
CA ILE A 35 4.75 -16.05 0.51
C ILE A 35 6.05 -16.59 -0.06
N ASP A 36 7.15 -15.85 0.04
CA ASP A 36 8.49 -16.31 -0.40
C ASP A 36 8.88 -17.61 0.31
N PHE A 37 8.63 -17.70 1.62
CA PHE A 37 8.84 -18.92 2.40
C PHE A 37 7.96 -20.07 1.91
N GLY A 38 6.66 -19.83 1.68
CA GLY A 38 5.73 -20.85 1.20
C GLY A 38 6.04 -21.36 -0.22
N LEU A 39 6.58 -20.49 -1.08
CA LEU A 39 7.04 -20.84 -2.43
C LEU A 39 8.45 -21.45 -2.43
N ASN A 40 9.13 -21.45 -1.27
CA ASN A 40 10.52 -21.87 -1.10
C ASN A 40 11.43 -21.11 -2.10
N ALA A 41 11.13 -19.83 -2.28
CA ALA A 41 11.94 -18.86 -3.00
C ALA A 41 12.84 -18.10 -2.00
N GLY A 42 13.95 -17.58 -2.47
CA GLY A 42 14.80 -16.66 -1.71
C GLY A 42 13.98 -15.52 -1.09
N GLN A 43 14.24 -15.18 0.17
CA GLN A 43 13.52 -14.11 0.85
C GLN A 43 13.71 -12.77 0.15
N GLY A 44 12.61 -12.04 -0.07
CA GLY A 44 12.62 -10.76 -0.77
C GLY A 44 12.69 -10.89 -2.29
N THR A 45 12.42 -12.07 -2.86
CA THR A 45 12.47 -12.27 -4.32
C THR A 45 11.52 -11.33 -5.04
N PHE A 46 10.32 -11.08 -4.50
CA PHE A 46 9.39 -10.09 -5.05
C PHE A 46 10.00 -8.69 -5.16
N TYR A 47 10.59 -8.21 -4.07
CA TYR A 47 11.22 -6.89 -4.05
C TYR A 47 12.46 -6.83 -4.94
N LYS A 48 13.20 -7.94 -5.05
CA LYS A 48 14.33 -8.05 -5.98
C LYS A 48 13.88 -7.78 -7.42
N VAL A 49 12.79 -8.41 -7.87
CA VAL A 49 12.30 -8.23 -9.24
C VAL A 49 11.83 -6.80 -9.49
N VAL A 50 11.29 -6.13 -8.49
CA VAL A 50 10.94 -4.69 -8.59
C VAL A 50 12.20 -3.80 -8.68
N GLY A 51 13.31 -4.20 -8.03
CA GLY A 51 14.57 -3.44 -8.05
C GLY A 51 15.45 -3.69 -9.30
N LEU A 52 15.35 -4.85 -9.94
CA LEU A 52 16.14 -5.21 -11.13
C LEU A 52 16.02 -4.19 -12.28
N PRO A 53 14.81 -3.67 -12.63
CA PRO A 53 14.66 -2.63 -13.65
C PRO A 53 15.42 -1.34 -13.39
N LEU A 54 15.85 -1.08 -12.16
CA LEU A 54 16.68 0.09 -11.82
C LEU A 54 18.17 -0.11 -12.16
N GLY A 55 18.53 -1.24 -12.75
CA GLY A 55 19.92 -1.61 -13.04
C GLY A 55 20.69 -2.09 -11.80
N ILE A 56 20.00 -2.33 -10.69
CA ILE A 56 20.58 -2.76 -9.42
C ILE A 56 20.40 -4.27 -9.31
N SER A 57 21.45 -5.01 -8.91
CA SER A 57 21.42 -6.46 -8.77
C SER A 57 21.74 -6.91 -7.33
N GLY A 58 21.50 -8.19 -7.03
CA GLY A 58 21.77 -8.78 -5.72
C GLY A 58 20.89 -8.24 -4.57
N THR A 59 21.43 -8.27 -3.35
CA THR A 59 20.75 -7.76 -2.13
C THR A 59 20.35 -6.28 -2.21
N PRO A 60 21.16 -5.37 -2.81
CA PRO A 60 20.75 -3.98 -3.02
C PRO A 60 19.44 -3.83 -3.83
N ALA A 61 19.15 -4.74 -4.76
CA ALA A 61 17.91 -4.70 -5.54
C ALA A 61 16.67 -4.98 -4.68
N ILE A 62 16.78 -5.88 -3.70
CA ILE A 62 15.72 -6.15 -2.72
C ILE A 62 15.43 -4.88 -1.91
N LEU A 63 16.48 -4.23 -1.40
CA LEU A 63 16.34 -3.00 -0.62
C LEU A 63 15.71 -1.88 -1.46
N ALA A 64 16.16 -1.71 -2.71
CA ALA A 64 15.62 -0.71 -3.62
C ALA A 64 14.13 -0.94 -3.92
N GLY A 65 13.75 -2.19 -4.22
CA GLY A 65 12.34 -2.55 -4.45
C GLY A 65 11.47 -2.33 -3.21
N MET A 66 11.97 -2.66 -2.02
CA MET A 66 11.28 -2.40 -0.76
C MET A 66 11.07 -0.89 -0.52
N ILE A 67 12.10 -0.07 -0.72
CA ILE A 67 12.01 1.40 -0.58
C ILE A 67 10.98 1.96 -1.57
N LEU A 68 11.02 1.52 -2.83
CA LEU A 68 10.08 1.97 -3.85
C LEU A 68 8.64 1.60 -3.50
N HIS A 69 8.43 0.40 -2.93
CA HIS A 69 7.13 -0.01 -2.45
C HIS A 69 6.64 0.84 -1.28
N MET A 70 7.50 1.10 -0.28
CA MET A 70 7.14 1.97 0.85
C MET A 70 6.82 3.40 0.41
N LEU A 71 7.59 3.94 -0.54
CA LEU A 71 7.32 5.25 -1.12
C LEU A 71 5.96 5.28 -1.83
N THR A 72 5.67 4.24 -2.62
CA THR A 72 4.38 4.11 -3.32
C THR A 72 3.23 4.00 -2.32
N ALA A 73 3.39 3.19 -1.26
CA ALA A 73 2.39 3.04 -0.21
C ALA A 73 2.12 4.37 0.54
N ALA A 74 3.18 5.13 0.83
CA ALA A 74 3.08 6.45 1.43
C ALA A 74 2.35 7.45 0.53
N LEU A 75 2.62 7.43 -0.78
CA LEU A 75 1.95 8.28 -1.78
C LEU A 75 0.47 7.92 -1.93
N VAL A 76 0.14 6.63 -2.06
CA VAL A 76 -1.24 6.14 -2.09
C VAL A 76 -2.00 6.57 -0.84
N GLY A 77 -1.40 6.40 0.35
CA GLY A 77 -1.98 6.84 1.61
C GLY A 77 -2.20 8.36 1.66
N ALA A 78 -1.24 9.15 1.17
CA ALA A 78 -1.40 10.61 1.07
C ALA A 78 -2.59 11.00 0.18
N ILE A 79 -2.69 10.39 -1.02
CA ILE A 79 -3.80 10.61 -1.95
C ILE A 79 -5.12 10.20 -1.31
N PHE A 80 -5.17 9.05 -0.62
CA PHE A 80 -6.33 8.61 0.13
C PHE A 80 -6.77 9.65 1.16
N GLY A 81 -5.84 10.21 1.92
CA GLY A 81 -6.10 11.28 2.87
C GLY A 81 -6.64 12.56 2.23
N ILE A 82 -6.06 12.96 1.10
CA ILE A 82 -6.52 14.12 0.31
C ILE A 82 -7.96 13.90 -0.19
N CYS A 83 -8.24 12.75 -0.81
CA CYS A 83 -9.57 12.39 -1.31
C CYS A 83 -10.62 12.34 -0.19
N SER A 84 -10.27 11.80 0.98
CA SER A 84 -11.15 11.79 2.15
C SER A 84 -11.42 13.19 2.71
N GLY A 85 -10.53 14.16 2.48
CA GLY A 85 -10.70 15.56 2.89
C GLY A 85 -11.52 16.39 1.90
N LEU A 86 -11.45 16.08 0.60
CA LEU A 86 -12.06 16.87 -0.48
C LEU A 86 -13.57 16.65 -0.64
N HIS A 87 -14.07 15.42 -0.48
CA HIS A 87 -15.45 15.10 -0.87
C HIS A 87 -16.25 14.44 0.25
N GLN A 88 -17.46 14.95 0.53
CA GLN A 88 -18.33 14.48 1.62
C GLN A 88 -18.68 12.99 1.52
N LYS A 89 -18.82 12.45 0.30
CA LYS A 89 -19.10 11.01 0.10
C LYS A 89 -17.89 10.12 0.44
N LEU A 90 -16.67 10.63 0.26
CA LEU A 90 -15.41 9.91 0.49
C LEU A 90 -14.87 10.10 1.90
N ARG A 91 -15.52 10.95 2.70
CA ARG A 91 -15.10 11.24 4.07
C ARG A 91 -15.21 10.02 4.97
N VAL A 92 -14.09 9.67 5.59
CA VAL A 92 -14.00 8.63 6.62
C VAL A 92 -14.37 9.23 7.98
N PHE A 93 -15.54 8.87 8.51
CA PHE A 93 -16.00 9.31 9.83
C PHE A 93 -16.10 8.17 10.86
N SER A 94 -16.11 6.92 10.39
CA SER A 94 -16.20 5.73 11.22
C SER A 94 -15.17 4.70 10.77
N LEU A 95 -14.78 3.82 11.70
CA LEU A 95 -13.86 2.73 11.42
C LEU A 95 -14.34 1.86 10.25
N GLY A 96 -15.63 1.50 10.23
CA GLY A 96 -16.21 0.71 9.14
C GLY A 96 -16.11 1.39 7.78
N ARG A 97 -16.35 2.71 7.70
CA ARG A 97 -16.17 3.45 6.44
C ARG A 97 -14.71 3.55 6.03
N GLY A 98 -13.80 3.65 6.98
CA GLY A 98 -12.35 3.60 6.73
C GLY A 98 -11.93 2.28 6.12
N ILE A 99 -12.36 1.17 6.72
CA ILE A 99 -12.08 -0.18 6.20
C ILE A 99 -12.64 -0.37 4.79
N ILE A 100 -13.91 0.00 4.55
CA ILE A 100 -14.54 -0.17 3.22
C ILE A 100 -13.82 0.68 2.16
N SER A 101 -13.55 1.96 2.45
CA SER A 101 -12.82 2.83 1.52
C SER A 101 -11.37 2.38 1.30
N GLY A 102 -10.74 1.82 2.34
CA GLY A 102 -9.44 1.18 2.27
C GLY A 102 -9.42 -0.04 1.36
N ILE A 103 -10.39 -0.95 1.49
CA ILE A 103 -10.57 -2.12 0.60
C ILE A 103 -10.70 -1.66 -0.84
N ILE A 104 -11.60 -0.70 -1.12
CA ILE A 104 -11.80 -0.16 -2.46
C ILE A 104 -10.48 0.41 -3.01
N THR A 105 -9.73 1.15 -2.20
CA THR A 105 -8.43 1.71 -2.60
C THR A 105 -7.41 0.61 -2.88
N GLY A 106 -7.35 -0.43 -2.05
CA GLY A 106 -6.50 -1.60 -2.29
C GLY A 106 -6.81 -2.30 -3.61
N LEU A 107 -8.09 -2.51 -3.93
CA LEU A 107 -8.52 -3.05 -5.22
C LEU A 107 -8.11 -2.15 -6.38
N VAL A 108 -8.31 -0.83 -6.27
CA VAL A 108 -7.88 0.12 -7.30
C VAL A 108 -6.37 0.05 -7.50
N VAL A 109 -5.57 0.01 -6.43
CA VAL A 109 -4.11 -0.11 -6.54
C VAL A 109 -3.71 -1.42 -7.22
N PHE A 110 -4.38 -2.52 -6.87
CA PHE A 110 -4.13 -3.82 -7.48
C PHE A 110 -4.41 -3.81 -8.99
N PHE A 111 -5.61 -3.41 -9.40
CA PHE A 111 -6.00 -3.45 -10.81
C PHE A 111 -5.30 -2.39 -11.67
N ALA A 112 -5.13 -1.17 -11.13
CA ALA A 112 -4.61 -0.04 -11.91
C ALA A 112 -3.07 0.06 -11.91
N PHE A 113 -2.39 -0.46 -10.89
CA PHE A 113 -0.93 -0.39 -10.79
C PHE A 113 -0.29 -1.76 -10.77
N PHE A 114 -0.68 -2.64 -9.85
CA PHE A 114 0.01 -3.92 -9.68
C PHE A 114 -0.08 -4.81 -10.92
N ILE A 115 -1.26 -4.96 -11.52
CA ILE A 115 -1.43 -5.78 -12.74
C ILE A 115 -0.59 -5.22 -13.90
N PRO A 116 -0.70 -3.94 -14.30
CA PRO A 116 0.11 -3.39 -15.40
C PRO A 116 1.61 -3.51 -15.13
N ILE A 117 2.08 -3.18 -13.92
CA ILE A 117 3.49 -3.29 -13.57
C ILE A 117 3.95 -4.76 -13.64
N SER A 118 3.14 -5.69 -13.15
CA SER A 118 3.47 -7.11 -13.17
C SER A 118 3.57 -7.66 -14.59
N SER A 119 2.60 -7.34 -15.44
CA SER A 119 2.52 -7.86 -16.81
C SER A 119 3.51 -7.21 -17.78
N ILE A 120 3.79 -5.91 -17.61
CA ILE A 120 4.61 -5.14 -18.56
C ILE A 120 6.07 -5.04 -18.10
N LEU A 121 6.32 -5.04 -16.80
CA LEU A 121 7.67 -4.84 -16.25
C LEU A 121 8.20 -6.11 -15.57
N MET A 122 7.48 -6.64 -14.58
CA MET A 122 7.98 -7.71 -13.72
C MET A 122 8.22 -9.02 -14.49
N ILE A 123 7.21 -9.54 -15.18
CA ILE A 123 7.29 -10.80 -15.92
C ILE A 123 8.34 -10.72 -17.04
N PRO A 124 8.35 -9.68 -17.91
CA PRO A 124 9.39 -9.56 -18.93
C PRO A 124 10.80 -9.44 -18.35
N THR A 125 10.98 -8.71 -17.23
CA THR A 125 12.30 -8.59 -16.59
C THR A 125 12.82 -9.92 -16.07
N ILE A 126 11.94 -10.77 -15.51
CA ILE A 126 12.33 -12.13 -15.09
C ILE A 126 12.74 -12.97 -16.31
N GLN A 127 12.00 -12.88 -17.41
CA GLN A 127 12.26 -13.66 -18.62
C GLN A 127 13.51 -13.21 -19.39
N SER A 128 13.82 -11.91 -19.39
CA SER A 128 14.97 -11.34 -20.09
C SER A 128 16.28 -11.43 -19.31
N SER A 129 16.20 -11.67 -18.00
CA SER A 129 17.38 -11.80 -17.16
C SER A 129 17.88 -13.25 -17.19
N ASP A 130 19.17 -13.48 -17.49
CA ASP A 130 19.86 -14.77 -17.24
C ASP A 130 19.85 -15.18 -15.74
N VAL A 131 19.28 -14.33 -14.88
CA VAL A 131 18.89 -14.57 -13.48
C VAL A 131 17.74 -15.60 -13.37
N SER A 132 17.26 -16.17 -14.47
CA SER A 132 16.27 -17.28 -14.51
C SER A 132 16.82 -18.63 -14.00
N ILE A 133 17.65 -18.60 -12.95
CA ILE A 133 18.16 -19.79 -12.26
C ILE A 133 17.64 -19.76 -10.82
N GLY A 134 16.83 -20.77 -10.47
CA GLY A 134 16.37 -21.02 -9.09
C GLY A 134 15.09 -20.29 -8.69
N ASP A 135 15.20 -19.13 -8.05
CA ASP A 135 14.10 -18.52 -7.29
C ASP A 135 13.08 -17.76 -8.18
N THR A 136 13.56 -17.07 -9.20
CA THR A 136 12.73 -16.25 -10.11
C THR A 136 11.89 -17.12 -11.06
N SER A 137 12.36 -18.32 -11.39
CA SER A 137 11.61 -19.30 -12.18
C SER A 137 10.47 -19.93 -11.38
N ARG A 138 10.59 -20.06 -10.05
CA ARG A 138 9.48 -20.48 -9.17
C ARG A 138 8.38 -19.42 -9.11
N VAL A 139 8.76 -18.14 -9.08
CA VAL A 139 7.83 -17.01 -9.17
C VAL A 139 7.10 -17.05 -10.51
N LEU A 140 7.81 -17.27 -11.62
CA LEU A 140 7.18 -17.36 -12.93
C LEU A 140 6.23 -18.58 -13.05
N ALA A 141 6.65 -19.75 -12.53
CA ALA A 141 5.84 -20.97 -12.54
C ALA A 141 4.55 -20.86 -11.71
N ASN A 142 4.55 -20.00 -10.68
CA ASN A 142 3.41 -19.80 -9.78
C ASN A 142 2.71 -18.45 -9.98
N THR A 143 2.80 -17.87 -11.19
CA THR A 143 2.23 -16.53 -11.50
C THR A 143 0.75 -16.41 -11.12
N ASN A 144 -0.06 -17.47 -11.32
CA ASN A 144 -1.48 -17.46 -10.94
C ASN A 144 -1.69 -17.34 -9.42
N LEU A 145 -0.92 -18.11 -8.65
CA LEU A 145 -0.97 -18.08 -7.18
C LEU A 145 -0.50 -16.72 -6.68
N ILE A 146 0.54 -16.18 -7.28
CA ILE A 146 1.07 -14.84 -7.00
C ILE A 146 0.04 -13.75 -7.28
N MET A 147 -0.69 -13.84 -8.39
CA MET A 147 -1.68 -12.83 -8.74
C MET A 147 -2.84 -12.84 -7.74
N PHE A 148 -3.29 -14.03 -7.33
CA PHE A 148 -4.33 -14.17 -6.30
C PHE A 148 -3.84 -13.73 -4.92
N GLY A 149 -2.63 -14.14 -4.52
CA GLY A 149 -2.01 -13.72 -3.27
C GLY A 149 -1.81 -12.21 -3.24
N ALA A 150 -1.36 -11.61 -4.34
CA ALA A 150 -1.22 -10.16 -4.44
C ALA A 150 -2.57 -9.44 -4.32
N LEU A 151 -3.65 -9.96 -4.92
CA LEU A 151 -4.99 -9.42 -4.73
C LEU A 151 -5.39 -9.42 -3.25
N GLU A 152 -5.21 -10.56 -2.57
CA GLU A 152 -5.48 -10.70 -1.14
C GLU A 152 -4.66 -9.71 -0.31
N LEU A 153 -3.36 -9.59 -0.58
CA LEU A 153 -2.48 -8.67 0.14
C LEU A 153 -2.86 -7.21 -0.05
N HIS A 154 -3.28 -6.80 -1.26
CA HIS A 154 -3.75 -5.44 -1.49
C HIS A 154 -5.08 -5.15 -0.77
N VAL A 155 -5.94 -6.15 -0.61
CA VAL A 155 -7.15 -6.02 0.21
C VAL A 155 -6.77 -5.87 1.69
N VAL A 156 -5.91 -6.74 2.22
CA VAL A 156 -5.46 -6.69 3.62
C VAL A 156 -4.75 -5.37 3.93
N CYS A 157 -3.88 -4.89 3.04
CA CYS A 157 -3.20 -3.61 3.21
C CYS A 157 -4.18 -2.44 3.14
N GLY A 158 -5.20 -2.53 2.28
CA GLY A 158 -6.27 -1.56 2.17
C GLY A 158 -7.06 -1.47 3.48
N ILE A 159 -7.40 -2.61 4.08
CA ILE A 159 -8.04 -2.69 5.39
C ILE A 159 -7.16 -2.03 6.46
N ALA A 160 -5.88 -2.39 6.53
CA ALA A 160 -4.95 -1.82 7.50
C ALA A 160 -4.83 -0.29 7.34
N MET A 161 -4.52 0.18 6.13
CA MET A 161 -4.42 1.61 5.83
C MET A 161 -5.73 2.36 6.17
N GLY A 162 -6.87 1.87 5.68
CA GLY A 162 -8.17 2.52 5.89
C GLY A 162 -8.62 2.52 7.36
N GLY A 163 -8.34 1.43 8.08
CA GLY A 163 -8.61 1.31 9.51
C GLY A 163 -7.76 2.27 10.35
N PHE A 164 -6.45 2.27 10.14
CA PHE A 164 -5.53 3.19 10.83
C PHE A 164 -5.84 4.65 10.51
N PHE A 165 -6.17 4.95 9.25
CA PHE A 165 -6.59 6.29 8.84
C PHE A 165 -7.84 6.74 9.61
N ALA A 166 -8.86 5.88 9.71
CA ALA A 166 -10.08 6.20 10.45
C ALA A 166 -9.82 6.47 11.93
N ILE A 167 -8.99 5.65 12.58
CA ILE A 167 -8.63 5.81 14.00
C ILE A 167 -7.89 7.13 14.21
N ALA A 168 -6.89 7.42 13.39
CA ALA A 168 -6.08 8.63 13.51
C ALA A 168 -6.91 9.90 13.26
N VAL A 169 -7.80 9.89 12.25
CA VAL A 169 -8.71 11.00 12.00
C VAL A 169 -9.66 11.22 13.18
N GLN A 170 -10.24 10.17 13.73
CA GLN A 170 -11.12 10.27 14.91
C GLN A 170 -10.39 10.80 16.15
N HIS A 171 -9.13 10.39 16.34
CA HIS A 171 -8.28 10.87 17.43
C HIS A 171 -8.05 12.39 17.31
N GLU A 172 -7.64 12.87 16.14
CA GLU A 172 -7.41 14.31 15.92
C GLU A 172 -8.70 15.14 16.05
N TYR A 173 -9.85 14.62 15.59
CA TYR A 173 -11.14 15.30 15.79
C TYR A 173 -11.50 15.43 17.28
N LYS A 174 -11.26 14.40 18.09
CA LYS A 174 -11.50 14.48 19.55
C LYS A 174 -10.55 15.48 20.21
N LYS A 175 -9.27 15.47 19.82
CA LYS A 175 -8.25 16.38 20.33
C LYS A 175 -8.56 17.85 20.05
N GLN A 176 -9.20 18.18 18.93
CA GLN A 176 -9.60 19.57 18.62
C GLN A 176 -10.83 20.05 19.41
N LYS A 177 -11.70 19.17 19.90
CA LYS A 177 -12.90 19.54 20.66
C LYS A 177 -12.66 19.78 22.16
N ILE A 178 -11.69 19.08 22.75
CA ILE A 178 -11.37 19.17 24.19
C ILE A 178 -10.81 20.57 24.61
N PRO A 179 -10.01 21.29 23.79
CA PRO A 179 -9.49 22.62 24.13
C PRO A 179 -10.52 23.74 24.28
N GLN A 180 -11.78 23.53 23.90
CA GLN A 180 -12.82 24.59 23.91
C GLN A 180 -13.81 24.49 25.09
N VAL A 181 -13.64 23.53 26.00
CA VAL A 181 -14.55 23.35 27.16
C VAL A 181 -13.93 23.90 28.46
N SER A 182 -12.75 24.51 28.38
CA SER A 182 -12.02 25.09 29.52
C SER A 182 -11.75 26.59 29.32
N MET A 183 -12.81 27.39 29.20
CA MET A 183 -12.80 28.83 29.47
C MET A 183 -14.14 29.25 30.07
#